data_AF-A0A949H9R9-F1
#
_entry.id   AF-A0A949H9R9-F1
#
_cell.length_a   1.000
_cell.length_b   1.000
_cell.length_c   1.000
_cell.angle_alpha   90.00
_cell.angle_beta   90.00
_cell.angle_gamma   90.00
#
_symmetry.space_group_name_H-M   'P 1'
#
loop_
_entity.id
_entity.type
_entity.pdbx_description
1 polymer ?
#
loop_
_entity_poly.entity_id
_entity_poly.type
_entity_poly.pdbx_seq_one_letter_code
_entity_poly.pdbx_strand_id
1 'polypeptide(L)'
;LEGPMPLEQLRARIDAAAPSRSPVVAVRIDGRFTDLALRSVERQSPPYRPLGEVVAHQTEWRVAAATGTLIGFRFPDATAGVEVPGYHLHFLSDDRSVGGHVMDITLVSGELAIDPCDELHVELPDGVGLGVPGAADRDEIARLEGGGPTG
;
A
#
# COMPACT_ATOMS: atom_id res chain seq x y z
N LEU A 1 1.51 11.82 15.81
CA LEU A 1 0.08 11.46 15.66
C LEU A 1 -0.35 10.69 16.91
N GLU A 2 -1.55 10.94 17.43
CA GLU A 2 -2.04 10.37 18.69
C GLU A 2 -3.51 9.95 18.56
N GLY A 3 -3.88 8.86 19.24
CA GLY A 3 -5.25 8.31 19.31
C GLY A 3 -5.45 7.08 18.43
N PRO A 4 -6.47 6.25 18.69
CA PRO A 4 -6.84 5.19 17.76
C PRO A 4 -7.33 5.84 16.46
N MET A 5 -6.58 5.65 15.40
CA MET A 5 -6.84 6.21 14.08
C MET A 5 -6.91 5.05 13.07
N PRO A 6 -8.12 4.59 12.73
CA PRO A 6 -8.34 3.60 11.69
C PRO A 6 -7.78 4.08 10.34
N LEU A 7 -7.51 3.12 9.44
CA LEU A 7 -6.82 3.38 8.18
C LEU A 7 -7.42 4.52 7.35
N GLU A 8 -8.75 4.63 7.27
CA GLU A 8 -9.41 5.73 6.55
C GLU A 8 -9.08 7.11 7.15
N GLN A 9 -9.14 7.23 8.48
CA GLN A 9 -8.80 8.47 9.18
C GLN A 9 -7.30 8.77 9.06
N LEU A 10 -6.47 7.73 9.04
CA LEU A 10 -5.02 7.86 8.87
C LEU A 10 -4.68 8.42 7.48
N ARG A 11 -5.31 7.90 6.43
CA ARG A 11 -5.20 8.41 5.05
C ARG A 11 -5.62 9.88 4.97
N ALA A 12 -6.76 10.23 5.55
CA ALA A 12 -7.22 11.63 5.59
C ALA A 12 -6.22 12.54 6.33
N ARG A 13 -5.58 12.04 7.40
CA ARG A 13 -4.58 12.81 8.15
C ARG A 13 -3.29 13.03 7.38
N ILE A 14 -2.86 12.03 6.59
CA ILE A 14 -1.73 12.12 5.67
C ILE A 14 -2.06 13.12 4.56
N ASP A 15 -3.23 13.03 3.94
CA ASP A 15 -3.67 13.96 2.89
C ASP A 15 -3.70 15.42 3.38
N ALA A 16 -4.14 15.65 4.62
CA ALA A 16 -4.14 16.98 5.23
C ALA A 16 -2.73 17.51 5.55
N ALA A 17 -1.73 16.64 5.67
CA ALA A 17 -0.34 17.01 5.93
C ALA A 17 0.48 17.17 4.63
N ALA A 18 0.08 16.49 3.55
CA ALA A 18 0.73 16.59 2.25
C ALA A 18 0.38 17.90 1.53
N PRO A 19 1.31 18.49 0.76
CA PRO A 19 0.99 19.61 -0.12
C PRO A 19 -0.10 19.22 -1.12
N SER A 20 -1.10 20.10 -1.33
CA SER A 20 -2.27 19.83 -2.18
C SER A 20 -1.97 19.58 -3.67
N ARG A 21 -0.73 19.81 -4.11
CA ARG A 21 -0.30 19.71 -5.51
C ARG A 21 0.65 18.55 -5.81
N SER A 22 1.15 17.84 -4.79
CA SER A 22 2.17 16.82 -5.02
C SER A 22 1.53 15.56 -5.62
N PRO A 23 1.95 15.15 -6.83
CA PRO A 23 1.32 14.04 -7.55
C PRO A 23 1.55 12.73 -6.82
N VAL A 24 2.75 12.50 -6.29
CA VAL A 24 3.10 11.32 -5.51
C VAL A 24 3.52 11.74 -4.10
N VAL A 25 3.20 10.92 -3.12
CA VAL A 25 3.61 11.15 -1.72
C VAL A 25 4.16 9.86 -1.14
N ALA A 26 5.43 9.86 -0.73
CA ALA A 26 5.99 8.80 0.09
C ALA A 26 5.60 9.03 1.55
N VAL A 27 5.21 7.95 2.22
CA VAL A 27 4.68 7.99 3.59
C VAL A 27 5.45 7.00 4.43
N ARG A 28 5.87 7.44 5.61
CA ARG A 28 6.41 6.58 6.66
C ARG A 28 5.80 6.94 8.00
N ILE A 29 5.34 5.94 8.74
CA ILE A 29 4.86 6.10 10.11
C ILE A 29 5.54 5.08 11.00
N ASP A 30 6.38 5.54 11.91
CA ASP A 30 6.95 4.70 12.96
C ASP A 30 6.08 4.84 14.22
N GLY A 31 5.56 3.73 14.74
CA GLY A 31 4.58 3.82 15.82
C GLY A 31 4.03 2.49 16.32
N ARG A 32 2.98 2.61 17.13
CA ARG A 32 2.22 1.51 17.71
C ARG A 32 0.91 1.36 16.97
N PHE A 33 0.58 0.13 16.63
CA PHE A 33 -0.59 -0.21 15.84
C PHE A 33 -1.39 -1.35 16.49
N THR A 34 -2.69 -1.36 16.24
CA THR A 34 -3.61 -2.46 16.58
C THR A 34 -4.41 -2.88 15.37
N ASP A 35 -5.07 -4.03 15.48
CA ASP A 35 -6.03 -4.53 14.50
C ASP A 35 -5.43 -4.66 13.09
N LEU A 36 -4.16 -5.05 13.01
CA LEU A 36 -3.47 -5.18 11.73
C LEU A 36 -4.06 -6.35 10.95
N ALA A 37 -4.56 -6.10 9.75
CA ALA A 37 -4.88 -7.11 8.75
C ALA A 37 -3.84 -7.01 7.63
N LEU A 38 -3.02 -8.04 7.51
CA LEU A 38 -1.89 -8.10 6.58
C LEU A 38 -2.05 -9.27 5.63
N ARG A 39 -1.43 -9.15 4.46
CA ARG A 39 -1.33 -10.24 3.49
C ARG A 39 0.05 -10.37 2.87
N SER A 40 0.32 -11.55 2.31
CA SER A 40 1.44 -11.80 1.42
C SER A 40 1.04 -12.78 0.32
N VAL A 41 1.69 -12.66 -0.83
CA VAL A 41 1.51 -13.56 -1.97
C VAL A 41 2.60 -14.63 -1.95
N GLU A 42 2.21 -15.87 -2.25
CA GLU A 42 3.16 -16.98 -2.25
C GLU A 42 4.16 -16.90 -3.41
N ARG A 43 5.36 -17.45 -3.17
CA ARG A 43 6.37 -17.62 -4.22
C ARG A 43 5.79 -18.42 -5.37
N GLN A 44 5.94 -17.90 -6.59
CA GLN A 44 5.58 -18.62 -7.80
C GLN A 44 6.78 -19.32 -8.44
N SER A 45 6.50 -20.43 -9.12
CA SER A 45 7.42 -21.09 -10.04
C SER A 45 6.87 -21.00 -11.47
N PRO A 46 7.74 -20.90 -12.50
CA PRO A 46 7.29 -20.97 -13.89
C PRO A 46 6.46 -22.23 -14.19
N PRO A 47 5.43 -22.13 -15.05
CA PRO A 47 4.94 -20.91 -15.69
C PRO A 47 4.20 -19.99 -14.69
N TYR A 48 4.51 -18.70 -14.73
CA TYR A 48 3.90 -17.72 -13.82
C TYR A 48 2.42 -17.51 -14.11
N ARG A 49 1.62 -17.38 -13.05
CA ARG A 49 0.18 -17.10 -13.16
C ARG A 49 -0.06 -15.58 -13.13
N PRO A 50 -1.12 -15.08 -13.77
CA PRO A 50 -1.54 -13.68 -13.62
C PRO A 50 -1.75 -13.30 -12.15
N LEU A 51 -1.42 -12.06 -11.78
CA LEU A 51 -1.47 -11.58 -10.38
C LEU A 51 -2.83 -11.83 -9.72
N GLY A 52 -3.94 -11.67 -10.47
CA GLY A 52 -5.28 -11.94 -9.94
C GLY A 52 -5.54 -13.37 -9.50
N GLU A 53 -4.92 -14.35 -10.17
CA GLU A 53 -4.98 -15.74 -9.71
C GLU A 53 -4.12 -15.97 -8.46
N VAL A 54 -3.05 -15.19 -8.28
CA VAL A 54 -2.14 -15.31 -7.13
C VAL A 54 -2.76 -14.72 -5.88
N VAL A 55 -3.31 -13.52 -6.03
CA VAL A 55 -3.99 -12.77 -4.96
C VAL A 55 -5.21 -13.54 -4.44
N ALA A 56 -5.91 -14.29 -5.31
CA ALA A 56 -7.01 -15.16 -4.90
C ALA A 56 -6.60 -16.28 -3.91
N HIS A 57 -5.31 -16.60 -3.83
CA HIS A 57 -4.73 -17.59 -2.92
C HIS A 57 -3.72 -16.96 -1.94
N GLN A 58 -3.85 -15.66 -1.68
CA GLN A 58 -2.96 -14.97 -0.75
C GLN A 58 -3.09 -15.52 0.68
N THR A 59 -1.99 -15.43 1.43
CA THR A 59 -2.02 -15.70 2.86
C THR A 59 -2.38 -14.40 3.57
N GLU A 60 -3.46 -14.43 4.35
CA GLU A 60 -3.88 -13.32 5.21
C GLU A 60 -3.70 -13.70 6.68
N TRP A 61 -3.32 -12.74 7.51
CA TRP A 61 -3.27 -12.94 8.95
C TRP A 61 -3.55 -11.63 9.69
N ARG A 62 -3.89 -11.77 10.97
CA ARG A 62 -4.17 -10.65 11.85
C ARG A 62 -3.15 -10.57 12.98
N VAL A 63 -2.75 -9.35 13.31
CA VAL A 63 -1.92 -9.06 14.49
C VAL A 63 -2.69 -8.12 15.39
N ALA A 64 -2.91 -8.52 16.64
CA ALA A 64 -3.70 -7.74 17.58
C ALA A 64 -3.04 -6.40 17.91
N ALA A 65 -1.73 -6.40 18.13
CA ALA A 65 -0.93 -5.19 18.35
C ALA A 65 0.53 -5.43 17.98
N ALA A 66 1.17 -4.40 17.40
CA ALA A 66 2.60 -4.40 17.11
C ALA A 66 3.17 -2.98 17.17
N THR A 67 4.46 -2.86 17.47
CA THR A 67 5.22 -1.64 17.19
C THR A 67 6.04 -1.89 15.93
N GLY A 68 6.13 -0.90 15.05
CA GLY A 68 6.80 -1.06 13.77
C GLY A 68 6.69 0.17 12.87
N THR A 69 6.97 -0.07 11.59
CA THR A 69 6.92 0.94 10.54
C THR A 69 5.83 0.59 9.54
N LEU A 70 4.91 1.53 9.32
CA LEU A 70 4.02 1.57 8.15
C LEU A 70 4.70 2.42 7.07
N ILE A 71 4.88 1.89 5.86
CA ILE A 71 5.57 2.57 4.77
C ILE A 71 4.88 2.34 3.43
N GLY A 72 4.92 3.34 2.55
CA GLY A 72 4.44 3.17 1.18
C GLY A 72 4.24 4.50 0.47
N PHE A 73 3.34 4.48 -0.51
CA PHE A 73 3.12 5.61 -1.40
C PHE A 73 1.63 5.90 -1.59
N ARG A 74 1.34 7.16 -1.88
CA ARG A 74 0.07 7.60 -2.45
C ARG A 74 0.33 8.06 -3.88
N PHE A 75 -0.27 7.36 -4.85
CA PHE A 75 -0.18 7.70 -6.27
C PHE A 75 -1.47 8.35 -6.79
N PRO A 76 -1.39 9.21 -7.82
CA PRO A 76 -2.56 9.85 -8.42
C PRO A 76 -3.24 8.89 -9.43
N ASP A 77 -4.52 9.11 -9.72
CA ASP A 77 -5.27 8.29 -10.69
C ASP A 77 -4.59 8.18 -12.07
N ALA A 78 -3.86 9.22 -12.48
CA ALA A 78 -3.18 9.28 -13.77
C ALA A 78 -2.05 8.24 -13.93
N THR A 79 -1.56 7.63 -12.85
CA THR A 79 -0.53 6.57 -12.92
C THR A 79 -1.13 5.17 -13.06
N ALA A 80 -2.45 5.01 -13.20
CA ALA A 80 -3.07 3.70 -13.39
C ALA A 80 -2.45 2.97 -14.60
N GLY A 81 -2.01 1.73 -14.38
CA GLY A 81 -1.31 0.91 -15.39
C GLY A 81 0.21 1.04 -15.37
N VAL A 82 0.75 1.96 -14.58
CA VAL A 82 2.18 2.05 -14.23
C VAL A 82 2.36 1.75 -12.74
N GLU A 83 1.50 2.33 -11.90
CA GLU A 83 1.47 2.17 -10.44
C GLU A 83 0.06 1.86 -9.95
N VAL A 84 -0.08 1.64 -8.64
CA VAL A 84 -1.36 1.44 -7.93
C VAL A 84 -1.93 2.79 -7.49
N PRO A 85 -3.03 3.29 -8.09
CA PRO A 85 -3.64 4.54 -7.66
C PRO A 85 -4.10 4.52 -6.20
N GLY A 86 -4.02 5.67 -5.52
CA GLY A 86 -4.35 5.77 -4.11
C GLY A 86 -3.22 5.27 -3.21
N TYR A 87 -3.57 4.81 -2.00
CA TYR A 87 -2.60 4.39 -0.99
C TYR A 87 -2.22 2.92 -1.15
N HIS A 88 -0.94 2.66 -1.36
CA HIS A 88 -0.33 1.33 -1.29
C HIS A 88 0.65 1.31 -0.11
N LEU A 89 0.29 0.59 0.95
CA LEU A 89 1.00 0.59 2.23
C LEU A 89 1.40 -0.81 2.66
N HIS A 90 2.59 -0.93 3.24
CA HIS A 90 3.14 -2.15 3.82
C HIS A 90 3.53 -1.88 5.27
N PHE A 91 3.57 -2.94 6.07
CA PHE A 91 3.96 -2.88 7.48
C PHE A 91 5.14 -3.82 7.76
N LEU A 92 6.02 -3.43 8.67
CA LEU A 92 7.06 -4.28 9.24
C LEU A 92 7.21 -3.99 10.74
N SER A 93 7.15 -5.03 11.57
CA SER A 93 7.37 -4.91 13.02
C SER A 93 8.84 -4.61 13.35
N ASP A 94 9.09 -3.97 14.50
CA ASP A 94 10.44 -3.58 14.94
C ASP A 94 11.40 -4.78 15.09
N ASP A 95 10.87 -5.91 15.56
CA ASP A 95 11.59 -7.17 15.68
C ASP A 95 11.76 -7.92 14.35
N ARG A 96 11.17 -7.37 13.27
CA ARG A 96 11.13 -7.93 11.91
C ARG A 96 10.52 -9.33 11.80
N SER A 97 9.71 -9.73 12.77
CA SER A 97 9.06 -11.04 12.78
C SER A 97 7.73 -11.06 12.01
N VAL A 98 7.08 -9.91 11.85
CA VAL A 98 5.81 -9.78 11.13
C VAL A 98 5.84 -8.60 10.17
N GLY A 99 5.43 -8.84 8.92
CA GLY A 99 5.27 -7.77 7.94
C GLY A 99 4.54 -8.25 6.70
N GLY A 100 3.97 -7.32 5.94
CA GLY A 100 3.17 -7.64 4.76
C GLY A 100 2.48 -6.42 4.18
N HIS A 101 1.75 -6.64 3.11
CA HIS A 101 0.89 -5.64 2.51
C HIS A 101 -0.31 -5.37 3.43
N VAL A 102 -0.64 -4.10 3.67
CA VAL A 102 -1.65 -3.67 4.64
C VAL A 102 -3.03 -3.61 3.99
N MET A 103 -3.95 -4.41 4.52
CA MET A 103 -5.37 -4.36 4.14
C MET A 103 -6.15 -3.47 5.11
N ASP A 104 -5.85 -3.54 6.41
CA ASP A 104 -6.43 -2.69 7.45
C ASP A 104 -5.46 -2.54 8.63
N ILE A 105 -5.54 -1.41 9.33
CA ILE A 105 -4.71 -1.10 10.49
C ILE A 105 -5.29 0.07 11.30
N THR A 106 -5.12 0.05 12.61
CA THR A 106 -5.37 1.20 13.48
C THR A 106 -4.07 1.71 14.08
N LEU A 107 -3.70 2.95 13.81
CA LEU A 107 -2.60 3.62 14.51
C LEU A 107 -3.06 3.96 15.93
N VAL A 108 -2.23 3.71 16.94
CA VAL A 108 -2.47 4.15 18.33
C VAL A 108 -1.70 5.44 18.62
N SER A 109 -0.43 5.46 18.23
CA SER A 109 0.44 6.63 18.30
C SER A 109 1.66 6.42 17.42
N GLY A 110 2.24 7.50 16.89
CA GLY A 110 3.41 7.40 16.03
C GLY A 110 3.85 8.71 15.41
N GLU A 111 5.03 8.70 14.82
CA GLU A 111 5.60 9.83 14.09
C GLU A 111 5.33 9.68 12.59
N LEU A 112 4.78 10.72 11.97
CA LEU A 112 4.49 10.74 10.54
C LEU A 112 5.59 11.53 9.82
N ALA A 113 6.27 10.86 8.91
CA ALA A 113 7.17 11.45 7.92
C ALA A 113 6.53 11.37 6.53
N ILE A 114 6.57 12.48 5.81
CA ILE A 114 6.03 12.61 4.46
C ILE A 114 7.10 13.20 3.56
N ASP A 115 7.25 12.62 2.37
CA ASP A 115 8.08 13.17 1.30
C ASP A 115 7.22 13.35 0.04
N PRO A 116 6.86 14.59 -0.34
CA PRO A 116 6.14 14.85 -1.57
C PRO A 116 7.08 14.75 -2.78
N CYS A 117 6.72 13.93 -3.75
CA CYS A 117 7.53 13.67 -4.94
C CYS A 117 6.85 14.24 -6.19
N ASP A 118 7.57 15.09 -6.91
CA ASP A 118 7.10 15.71 -8.17
C ASP A 118 7.60 14.96 -9.43
N GLU A 119 8.46 13.95 -9.26
CA GLU A 119 9.03 13.13 -10.34
C GLU A 119 8.79 11.64 -10.06
N LEU A 120 8.44 10.90 -11.11
CA LEU A 120 8.35 9.43 -11.11
C LEU A 120 9.29 8.88 -12.19
N HIS A 121 10.35 8.20 -11.75
CA HIS A 121 11.27 7.48 -12.62
C HIS A 121 10.83 6.01 -12.72
N VAL A 122 10.59 5.52 -13.94
CA VAL A 122 10.21 4.11 -14.18
C VAL A 122 11.28 3.42 -15.02
N GLU A 123 11.83 2.33 -14.49
CA GLU A 123 12.73 1.44 -15.22
C GLU A 123 11.97 0.24 -15.77
N LEU A 124 12.20 -0.09 -17.04
CA LEU A 124 11.50 -1.19 -17.71
C LEU A 124 12.44 -2.39 -17.88
N PRO A 125 11.98 -3.61 -17.53
CA PRO A 125 12.70 -4.82 -17.88
C PRO A 125 12.81 -5.00 -19.40
N ASP A 126 13.84 -5.72 -19.85
CA ASP A 126 14.03 -6.04 -21.27
C ASP A 126 12.77 -6.71 -21.87
N GLY A 127 12.30 -6.16 -22.99
CA GLY A 127 11.12 -6.66 -23.70
C GLY A 127 9.77 -6.28 -23.08
N VAL A 128 9.75 -5.52 -21.98
CA VAL A 128 8.52 -4.96 -21.40
C VAL A 128 8.31 -3.54 -21.93
N GLY A 129 7.16 -3.31 -22.55
CA GLY A 129 6.71 -1.97 -22.92
C GLY A 129 5.89 -1.33 -21.81
N LEU A 130 5.96 -0.01 -21.67
CA LEU A 130 4.95 0.72 -20.91
C LEU A 130 3.59 0.55 -21.58
N GLY A 131 2.57 0.21 -20.79
CA GLY A 131 1.19 0.38 -21.23
C GLY A 131 0.87 1.85 -21.51
N VAL A 132 -0.36 2.13 -21.95
CA VAL A 132 -0.84 3.52 -22.03
C VAL A 132 -1.22 3.98 -20.62
N PRO A 133 -0.56 5.01 -20.04
CA PRO A 133 -0.93 5.52 -18.72
C PRO A 133 -2.40 5.93 -18.66
N GLY A 134 -3.10 5.51 -17.61
CA GLY A 134 -4.52 5.78 -17.42
C GLY A 134 -5.47 4.83 -18.16
N ALA A 135 -4.97 3.89 -18.97
CA ALA A 135 -5.81 2.95 -19.73
C ALA A 135 -6.08 1.62 -19.00
N ALA A 136 -5.43 1.35 -17.87
CA ALA A 136 -5.62 0.13 -17.10
C ALA A 136 -6.94 0.13 -16.31
N ASP A 137 -7.51 -1.06 -16.10
CA ASP A 137 -8.71 -1.23 -15.28
C ASP A 137 -8.40 -0.95 -13.80
N ARG A 138 -8.90 0.19 -13.32
CA ARG A 138 -8.71 0.64 -11.94
C ARG A 138 -9.44 -0.24 -10.93
N ASP A 139 -10.59 -0.80 -11.29
CA ASP A 139 -11.37 -1.65 -10.40
C ASP A 139 -10.71 -3.01 -10.26
N GLU A 140 -10.02 -3.49 -11.30
CA GLU A 140 -9.15 -4.64 -11.19
C GLU A 140 -7.97 -4.38 -10.25
N ILE A 141 -7.21 -3.31 -10.46
CA ILE A 141 -6.08 -2.95 -9.58
C ILE A 141 -6.54 -2.79 -8.12
N ALA A 142 -7.65 -2.08 -7.88
CA ALA A 142 -8.18 -1.89 -6.54
C ALA A 142 -8.61 -3.21 -5.88
N ARG A 143 -9.15 -4.18 -6.63
CA ARG A 143 -9.48 -5.52 -6.11
C ARG A 143 -8.23 -6.33 -5.78
N LEU A 144 -7.19 -6.20 -6.61
CA LEU A 144 -5.92 -6.87 -6.40
C LEU A 144 -5.14 -6.28 -5.23
N GLU A 145 -5.31 -4.99 -4.95
CA GLU A 145 -4.52 -4.25 -3.98
C GLU A 145 -5.26 -4.00 -2.65
N GLY A 146 -6.54 -3.67 -2.66
CA GLY A 146 -7.31 -3.36 -1.44
C GLY A 146 -7.80 -4.57 -0.64
N GLY A 147 -7.62 -5.78 -1.17
CA GLY A 147 -8.50 -6.90 -0.82
C GLY A 147 -9.89 -6.68 -1.43
N GLY A 148 -10.53 -7.74 -1.89
CA GLY A 148 -11.82 -7.66 -2.59
C GLY A 148 -12.90 -6.88 -1.81
N PRO A 149 -14.00 -6.47 -2.49
CA PRO A 149 -15.02 -5.64 -1.87
C PRO A 149 -15.54 -6.28 -0.59
N THR A 150 -15.49 -5.52 0.50
CA THR A 150 -16.26 -5.82 1.71
C THR A 150 -17.73 -5.79 1.31
N GLY A 151 -18.34 -6.97 1.19
CA GLY A 151 -19.78 -7.14 1.08
C GLY A 151 -20.51 -6.73 2.35
#